data_AF-A0A441UCW3-F1
#
_entry.id   AF-A0A441UCW3-F1
#
_cell.length_a   1.000
_cell.length_b   1.000
_cell.length_c   1.000
_cell.angle_alpha   90.00
_cell.angle_beta   90.00
_cell.angle_gamma   90.00
#
_symmetry.space_group_name_H-M   'P 1'
#
loop_
_entity.id
_entity.type
_entity.pdbx_description
1 polymer ?
#
loop_
_entity_poly.entity_id
_entity_poly.type
_entity_poly.pdbx_seq_one_letter_code
_entity_poly.pdbx_strand_id
1 'polypeptide(L)'
;TIGSIFRYAIATARANADPTLALRDALVRPTVTPRAAITDPKEFGALLRSIDSYDGQPGTQIALNLMALLFPRPGELRAAEWPEFDFDKAVWTIPAARAKMRRPHSVPLSTQALNLLKRLREVYGDGMLLFPSVRTTTRPISDNTLNA
;
A
#
# COMPACT_ATOMS: atom_id res chain seq x y z
N THR A 1 -21.18 5.01 -3.50
CA THR A 1 -22.05 5.41 -2.37
C THR A 1 -23.47 4.93 -2.64
N ILE A 2 -24.34 4.87 -1.62
CA ILE A 2 -25.75 4.46 -1.78
C ILE A 2 -26.46 5.31 -2.85
N GLY A 3 -26.25 6.63 -2.87
CA GLY A 3 -26.82 7.50 -3.91
C GLY A 3 -26.32 7.20 -5.33
N SER A 4 -25.11 6.66 -5.51
CA SER A 4 -24.69 6.18 -6.83
C SER A 4 -25.45 4.93 -7.28
N ILE A 5 -25.83 4.05 -6.34
CA ILE A 5 -26.63 2.86 -6.63
C ILE A 5 -28.04 3.29 -7.05
N PHE A 6 -28.70 4.17 -6.29
CA PHE A 6 -30.04 4.64 -6.62
C PHE A 6 -30.07 5.44 -7.93
N ARG A 7 -29.08 6.31 -8.19
CA ARG A 7 -28.99 6.99 -9.49
C ARG A 7 -28.82 6.03 -10.66
N TYR A 8 -28.04 4.96 -10.50
CA TYR A 8 -27.93 3.90 -11.51
C TYR A 8 -29.24 3.10 -11.66
N ALA A 9 -29.93 2.80 -10.55
CA ALA A 9 -31.22 2.14 -10.56
C ALA A 9 -32.29 2.98 -11.28
N ILE A 10 -32.32 4.30 -11.06
CA ILE A 10 -33.20 5.23 -11.78
C ILE A 10 -32.86 5.26 -13.27
N ALA A 11 -31.57 5.44 -13.61
CA ALA A 11 -31.11 5.45 -15.00
C ALA A 11 -31.43 4.16 -15.76
N THR A 12 -31.64 3.06 -15.04
CA THR A 12 -31.97 1.75 -15.59
C THR A 12 -33.39 1.29 -15.25
N ALA A 13 -34.27 2.22 -14.86
CA ALA A 13 -35.70 2.00 -14.57
C ALA A 13 -36.02 0.94 -13.49
N ARG A 14 -35.08 0.68 -12.58
CA ARG A 14 -35.23 -0.21 -11.42
C ARG A 14 -35.68 0.52 -10.14
N ALA A 15 -35.61 1.85 -10.13
CA ALA A 15 -36.07 2.68 -9.02
C ALA A 15 -36.64 3.99 -9.56
N ASN A 16 -37.55 4.61 -8.80
CA ASN A 16 -38.22 5.85 -9.20
C ASN A 16 -37.70 7.09 -8.47
N ALA A 17 -36.88 6.92 -7.42
CA ALA A 17 -36.35 8.02 -6.62
C ALA A 17 -35.04 7.65 -5.93
N ASP A 18 -34.23 8.67 -5.60
CA ASP A 18 -33.00 8.54 -4.81
C ASP A 18 -33.27 9.04 -3.38
N PRO A 19 -33.43 8.13 -2.39
CA PRO A 19 -33.71 8.52 -1.01
C PRO A 19 -32.53 9.23 -0.34
N THR A 20 -31.34 9.22 -0.96
CA THR A 20 -30.14 9.88 -0.40
C THR A 20 -30.09 11.38 -0.67
N LEU A 21 -30.96 11.91 -1.54
CA LEU A 21 -31.06 13.34 -1.80
C LEU A 21 -31.39 14.15 -0.55
N ALA A 22 -32.37 13.70 0.25
CA ALA A 22 -32.77 14.35 1.49
C ALA A 22 -31.71 14.25 2.60
N LEU A 23 -30.77 13.30 2.49
CA LEU A 23 -29.68 13.11 3.44
C LEU A 23 -28.45 13.95 3.12
N ARG A 24 -28.39 14.55 1.92
CA ARG A 24 -27.29 15.43 1.52
C ARG A 24 -27.30 16.64 2.44
N ASP A 25 -26.19 16.84 3.16
CA ASP A 25 -25.98 17.89 4.16
C ASP A 25 -26.84 17.80 5.44
N ALA A 26 -27.78 16.85 5.52
CA ALA A 26 -28.53 16.56 6.76
C ALA A 26 -27.72 15.71 7.76
N LEU A 27 -26.72 14.96 7.28
CA LEU A 27 -25.87 14.13 8.12
C LEU A 27 -24.69 14.93 8.67
N VAL A 28 -24.45 14.81 9.97
CA VAL A 28 -23.23 15.32 10.61
C VAL A 28 -22.04 14.66 9.93
N ARG A 29 -21.19 15.47 9.30
CA ARG A 29 -19.97 14.98 8.67
C ARG A 29 -18.99 14.60 9.79
N PRO A 30 -18.45 13.37 9.79
CA PRO A 30 -17.39 13.01 10.72
C PRO A 30 -16.22 13.99 10.56
N THR A 31 -15.73 14.53 11.68
CA THR A 31 -14.49 15.33 11.65
C THR A 31 -13.33 14.39 11.36
N VAL A 32 -12.79 14.50 10.15
CA VAL A 32 -11.64 13.70 9.72
C VAL A 32 -10.38 14.28 10.37
N THR A 33 -9.69 13.48 11.19
CA THR A 33 -8.35 13.83 11.67
C THR A 33 -7.32 13.29 10.67
N PRO A 34 -6.61 14.15 9.92
CA PRO A 34 -5.60 13.70 8.98
C PRO A 34 -4.40 13.09 9.73
N ARG A 35 -3.83 12.03 9.18
CA ARG A 35 -2.53 11.49 9.63
C ARG A 35 -1.42 12.26 8.92
N ALA A 36 -0.97 13.35 9.54
CA ALA A 36 0.11 14.17 8.99
C ALA A 36 1.42 13.36 8.92
N ALA A 37 2.24 13.66 7.91
CA ALA A 37 3.57 13.08 7.79
C ALA A 37 4.48 13.60 8.92
N ILE A 38 5.35 12.74 9.44
CA ILE A 38 6.40 13.14 10.37
C ILE A 38 7.43 13.96 9.57
N THR A 39 7.54 15.24 9.85
CA THR A 39 8.50 16.15 9.19
C THR A 39 9.71 16.48 10.06
N ASP A 40 9.63 16.25 11.37
CA ASP A 40 10.75 16.46 12.29
C ASP A 40 11.78 15.31 12.15
N PRO A 41 13.07 15.61 11.91
CA PRO A 41 14.09 14.58 11.73
C PRO A 41 14.33 13.69 12.97
N LYS A 42 14.14 14.20 14.19
CA LYS A 42 14.35 13.41 15.42
C LYS A 42 13.21 12.42 15.61
N GLU A 43 11.98 12.86 15.39
CA GLU A 43 10.79 12.00 15.38
C GLU A 43 10.87 10.95 14.28
N PHE A 44 11.28 11.34 13.07
CA PHE A 44 11.47 10.38 11.98
C PHE A 44 12.55 9.35 12.32
N GLY A 45 13.67 9.79 12.92
CA GLY A 45 14.68 8.87 13.43
C GLY A 45 14.16 7.93 14.51
N ALA A 46 13.22 8.36 15.35
CA ALA A 46 12.57 7.51 16.35
C ALA A 46 11.67 6.44 15.69
N LEU A 47 10.96 6.80 14.63
CA LEU A 47 10.20 5.85 13.81
C LEU A 47 11.13 4.77 13.22
N LEU A 48 12.24 5.16 12.60
CA LEU A 48 13.18 4.20 12.01
C LEU A 48 13.74 3.22 13.05
N ARG A 49 14.15 3.71 14.23
CA ARG A 49 14.59 2.85 15.34
C ARG A 49 13.49 1.90 15.82
N SER A 50 12.23 2.36 15.84
CA SER A 50 11.09 1.53 16.21
C SER A 50 10.88 0.39 15.21
N ILE A 51 11.01 0.69 13.91
CA ILE A 51 10.98 -0.32 12.83
C ILE A 51 12.12 -1.32 13.01
N ASP A 52 13.34 -0.85 13.27
CA ASP A 52 14.52 -1.71 13.45
C ASP A 52 14.42 -2.62 14.68
N SER A 53 13.71 -2.17 15.72
CA SER A 53 13.44 -2.97 16.92
C SER A 53 12.23 -3.92 16.81
N TYR A 54 11.50 -3.88 15.69
CA TYR A 54 10.32 -4.72 15.51
C TYR A 54 10.69 -6.21 15.52
N ASP A 55 10.10 -6.96 16.45
CA ASP A 55 10.40 -8.37 16.75
C ASP A 55 9.41 -9.36 16.13
N GLY A 56 8.47 -8.86 15.31
CA GLY A 56 7.52 -9.69 14.58
C GLY A 56 8.13 -10.33 13.33
N GLN A 57 7.31 -10.51 12.28
CA GLN A 57 7.79 -11.17 11.07
C GLN A 57 8.88 -10.36 10.34
N PRO A 58 10.01 -10.98 9.94
CA PRO A 58 11.10 -10.30 9.22
C PRO A 58 10.64 -9.56 7.96
N GLY A 59 9.70 -10.15 7.20
CA GLY A 59 9.13 -9.50 6.03
C GLY A 59 8.37 -8.22 6.33
N THR A 60 7.71 -8.13 7.50
CA THR A 60 7.01 -6.91 7.93
C THR A 60 8.02 -5.81 8.25
N GLN A 61 9.09 -6.12 9.00
CA GLN A 61 10.16 -5.16 9.25
C GLN A 61 10.79 -4.63 7.96
N ILE A 62 11.08 -5.51 7.00
CA ILE A 62 11.64 -5.13 5.71
C ILE A 62 10.65 -4.27 4.91
N ALA A 63 9.36 -4.63 4.91
CA ALA A 63 8.32 -3.85 4.23
C ALA A 63 8.18 -2.43 4.83
N LEU A 64 8.20 -2.30 6.16
CA LEU A 64 8.14 -1.00 6.84
C LEU A 64 9.35 -0.13 6.47
N ASN A 65 10.55 -0.71 6.45
CA ASN A 65 11.76 -0.02 6.01
C ASN A 65 11.68 0.43 4.54
N LEU A 66 11.21 -0.45 3.64
CA LEU A 66 11.00 -0.10 2.23
C LEU A 66 9.94 0.98 2.05
N MET A 67 8.88 1.01 2.87
CA MET A 67 7.91 2.10 2.85
C MET A 67 8.55 3.45 3.21
N ALA A 68 9.42 3.47 4.23
CA ALA A 68 10.13 4.68 4.65
C ALA A 68 11.16 5.17 3.61
N LEU A 69 11.74 4.26 2.82
CA LEU A 69 12.73 4.59 1.79
C LEU A 69 12.10 5.01 0.45
N LEU A 70 11.01 4.34 0.05
CA LEU A 70 10.48 4.40 -1.31
C LEU A 70 9.13 5.12 -1.40
N PHE A 71 8.45 5.35 -0.28
CA PHE A 71 7.12 5.97 -0.18
C PHE A 71 6.03 5.41 -1.14
N PRO A 72 5.95 4.08 -1.39
CA PRO A 72 4.86 3.51 -2.17
C PRO A 72 3.55 3.57 -1.39
N ARG A 73 2.43 3.38 -2.08
CA ARG A 73 1.19 3.02 -1.38
C ARG A 73 1.34 1.63 -0.77
N PRO A 74 0.76 1.35 0.41
CA PRO A 74 0.82 0.03 1.03
C PRO A 74 0.37 -1.10 0.09
N GLY A 75 -0.71 -0.87 -0.68
CA GLY A 75 -1.22 -1.81 -1.66
C GLY A 75 -0.28 -2.06 -2.85
N GLU A 76 0.54 -1.08 -3.23
CA GLU A 76 1.52 -1.23 -4.31
C GLU A 76 2.68 -2.13 -3.85
N LEU A 77 3.21 -1.88 -2.65
CA LEU A 77 4.35 -2.63 -2.10
C LEU A 77 3.97 -4.05 -1.68
N ARG A 78 2.84 -4.24 -0.98
CA ARG A 78 2.47 -5.58 -0.47
C ARG A 78 2.22 -6.57 -1.59
N ALA A 79 1.74 -6.10 -2.74
CA ALA A 79 1.44 -6.91 -3.92
C ALA A 79 2.53 -6.82 -4.99
N ALA A 80 3.73 -6.32 -4.64
CA ALA A 80 4.84 -6.24 -5.57
C ALA A 80 5.40 -7.64 -5.88
N GLU A 81 5.82 -7.82 -7.13
CA GLU A 81 6.36 -9.07 -7.65
C GLU A 81 7.82 -8.88 -8.07
N TRP A 82 8.66 -9.91 -7.93
CA TRP A 82 10.08 -9.80 -8.26
C TRP A 82 10.38 -9.32 -9.69
N PRO A 83 9.63 -9.71 -10.74
CA PRO A 83 9.86 -9.23 -12.10
C PRO A 83 9.70 -7.71 -12.28
N GLU A 84 9.12 -7.01 -11.30
CA GLU A 84 8.98 -5.55 -11.35
C GLU A 84 10.26 -4.81 -10.96
N PHE A 85 11.26 -5.51 -10.42
CA PHE A 85 12.50 -4.94 -9.90
C PHE A 85 13.65 -5.27 -10.84
N ASP A 86 14.20 -4.24 -11.48
CA ASP A 86 15.45 -4.29 -12.22
C ASP A 86 16.59 -3.94 -11.26
N PHE A 87 17.33 -4.95 -10.81
CA PHE A 87 18.44 -4.79 -9.86
C PHE A 87 19.68 -4.17 -10.50
N ASP A 88 19.86 -4.32 -11.81
CA ASP A 88 21.00 -3.76 -12.53
C ASP A 88 20.81 -2.26 -12.74
N LYS A 89 19.60 -1.85 -13.12
CA LYS A 89 19.24 -0.44 -13.24
C LYS A 89 18.86 0.21 -11.91
N ALA A 90 18.72 -0.58 -10.84
CA ALA A 90 18.22 -0.15 -9.54
C ALA A 90 16.87 0.58 -9.63
N VAL A 91 15.89 -0.03 -10.30
CA VAL A 91 14.54 0.55 -10.49
C VAL A 91 13.46 -0.48 -10.17
N TRP A 92 12.47 -0.07 -9.39
CA TRP A 92 11.19 -0.76 -9.27
C TRP A 92 10.15 -0.10 -10.17
N THR A 93 9.52 -0.88 -11.05
CA THR A 93 8.45 -0.39 -11.94
C THR A 93 7.10 -0.92 -11.48
N ILE A 94 6.31 -0.05 -10.85
CA ILE A 94 4.94 -0.36 -10.42
C ILE A 94 4.03 -0.43 -11.66
N PRO A 95 3.35 -1.56 -11.93
CA PRO A 95 2.48 -1.69 -13.08
C PRO A 95 1.28 -0.75 -13.05
N ALA A 96 0.82 -0.34 -14.24
CA ALA A 96 -0.35 0.53 -14.41
C ALA A 96 -1.62 -0.02 -13.71
N ALA A 97 -1.78 -1.33 -13.65
CA ALA A 97 -2.92 -1.99 -12.99
C ALA A 97 -2.98 -1.72 -11.48
N ARG A 98 -1.83 -1.47 -10.83
CA ARG A 98 -1.76 -1.17 -9.39
C ARG A 98 -1.47 0.31 -9.09
N ALA A 99 -1.06 1.09 -10.09
CA ALA A 99 -0.82 2.51 -9.94
C ALA A 99 -2.12 3.34 -9.94
N LYS A 100 -2.25 4.29 -9.01
CA LYS A 100 -3.42 5.18 -8.88
C LYS A 100 -3.81 5.91 -10.18
N MET A 101 -2.81 6.30 -10.98
CA MET A 101 -3.00 7.07 -12.22
C MET A 101 -3.12 6.20 -13.48
N ARG A 102 -3.22 4.86 -13.34
CA ARG A 102 -3.29 3.90 -14.46
C ARG A 102 -2.15 4.05 -15.47
N ARG A 103 -0.96 4.41 -14.98
CA ARG A 103 0.29 4.51 -15.75
C ARG A 103 1.40 3.83 -14.96
N PRO A 104 2.36 3.16 -15.61
CA PRO A 104 3.51 2.61 -14.91
C PRO A 104 4.25 3.72 -14.15
N HIS A 105 4.76 3.40 -12.97
CA HIS A 105 5.52 4.34 -12.15
C HIS A 105 6.86 3.72 -11.77
N SER A 106 7.94 4.39 -12.13
CA SER A 106 9.30 3.96 -11.81
C SER A 106 9.79 4.63 -10.54
N VAL A 107 10.26 3.82 -9.60
CA VAL A 107 10.82 4.23 -8.31
C VAL A 107 12.30 3.83 -8.29
N PRO A 108 13.23 4.79 -8.22
CA PRO A 108 14.66 4.50 -8.06
C PRO A 108 14.94 3.80 -6.72
N LEU A 109 15.82 2.81 -6.73
CA LEU A 109 16.19 2.03 -5.56
C LEU A 109 17.53 2.51 -5.01
N SER A 110 17.54 2.94 -3.75
CA SER A 110 18.77 3.22 -3.03
C SER A 110 19.55 1.93 -2.72
N THR A 111 20.83 2.05 -2.38
CA THR A 111 21.65 0.91 -1.93
C THR A 111 21.01 0.22 -0.73
N GLN A 112 20.42 0.98 0.20
CA GLN A 112 19.69 0.42 1.34
C GLN A 112 18.48 -0.40 0.90
N ALA A 113 17.69 0.09 -0.06
CA ALA A 113 16.54 -0.64 -0.59
C ALA A 113 16.97 -1.93 -1.28
N LEU A 114 18.04 -1.90 -2.09
CA LEU A 114 18.59 -3.10 -2.73
C LEU A 114 19.06 -4.14 -1.71
N ASN A 115 19.72 -3.72 -0.63
CA ASN A 115 20.16 -4.62 0.44
C ASN A 115 18.97 -5.26 1.17
N LEU A 116 17.92 -4.48 1.45
CA LEU A 116 16.68 -4.98 2.04
C LEU A 116 15.98 -5.99 1.12
N LEU A 117 15.93 -5.73 -0.18
CA LEU A 117 15.36 -6.66 -1.17
C LEU A 117 16.16 -7.97 -1.27
N LYS A 118 17.50 -7.91 -1.22
CA LYS A 118 18.34 -9.12 -1.18
C LYS A 118 18.06 -9.94 0.08
N ARG A 119 18.03 -9.31 1.26
CA ARG A 119 17.68 -9.96 2.53
C ARG A 119 16.26 -10.54 2.50
N LEU A 120 15.32 -9.86 1.86
CA LEU A 120 13.95 -10.35 1.70
C LEU A 120 13.90 -11.65 0.89
N ARG A 121 14.71 -11.74 -0.16
CA ARG A 121 14.84 -12.95 -0.98
C ARG A 121 15.48 -14.10 -0.21
N GLU A 122 16.42 -13.84 0.70
CA GLU A 122 16.95 -14.87 1.61
C GLU A 122 15.86 -15.43 2.55
N VAL A 123 14.87 -14.60 2.94
CA VAL A 123 13.78 -14.99 3.84
C VAL A 123 12.68 -15.78 3.13
N TYR A 124 12.26 -15.35 1.93
CA TYR A 124 11.09 -15.91 1.23
C TYR A 124 11.43 -16.70 -0.04
N GLY A 125 12.68 -16.68 -0.50
CA GLY A 125 13.12 -17.30 -1.74
C GLY A 125 12.63 -16.57 -3.00
N ASP A 126 12.60 -17.32 -4.10
CA ASP A 126 12.34 -16.81 -5.46
C ASP A 126 10.86 -16.95 -5.91
N GLY A 127 9.92 -17.09 -4.97
CA GLY A 127 8.49 -17.09 -5.29
C GLY A 127 8.04 -15.75 -5.88
N MET A 128 6.97 -15.72 -6.69
CA MET A 128 6.57 -14.52 -7.46
C MET A 128 6.46 -13.23 -6.63
N LEU A 129 5.85 -13.31 -5.45
CA LEU A 129 5.58 -12.17 -4.58
C LEU A 129 6.77 -11.85 -3.66
N LEU A 130 7.04 -10.56 -3.46
CA LEU A 130 8.00 -10.10 -2.45
C LEU A 130 7.55 -10.44 -1.02
N PHE A 131 6.26 -10.28 -0.75
CA PHE A 131 5.68 -10.45 0.59
C PHE A 131 4.52 -11.44 0.55
N PRO A 132 4.79 -12.76 0.45
CA PRO A 132 3.73 -13.76 0.49
C PRO A 132 3.04 -13.79 1.86
N SER A 133 1.77 -14.20 1.86
CA SER A 133 1.03 -14.44 3.08
C SER A 133 1.65 -15.63 3.83
N VAL A 134 1.68 -15.51 5.16
CA VAL A 134 2.10 -16.59 6.07
C VAL A 134 1.32 -17.89 5.82
N ARG A 135 0.08 -17.77 5.33
CA ARG A 135 -0.81 -18.92 5.10
C ARG A 135 -0.73 -19.47 3.67
N THR A 136 -0.21 -18.70 2.71
CA THR A 136 -0.12 -19.12 1.31
C THR A 136 0.84 -18.25 0.51
N THR A 137 1.61 -18.89 -0.37
CA THR A 137 2.56 -18.22 -1.26
C THR A 137 1.91 -17.55 -2.46
N THR A 138 0.61 -17.80 -2.70
CA THR A 138 -0.12 -17.28 -3.88
C THR A 138 -0.82 -15.95 -3.62
N ARG A 139 -0.83 -15.48 -2.37
CA ARG A 139 -1.46 -14.20 -1.98
C ARG A 139 -0.48 -13.36 -1.19
N PRO A 140 -0.52 -12.04 -1.32
CA PRO A 140 0.32 -11.16 -0.52
C PRO A 140 -0.11 -11.11 0.95
N ILE A 141 0.78 -10.62 1.83
CA ILE A 141 0.45 -10.22 3.22
C ILE A 141 -0.79 -9.32 3.26
N SER A 142 -1.56 -9.32 4.35
CA SER A 142 -2.82 -8.57 4.46
C SER A 142 -2.65 -7.06 4.22
N ASP A 143 -3.73 -6.40 3.78
CA ASP A 143 -3.78 -4.94 3.67
C ASP A 143 -3.57 -4.24 5.02
N ASN A 144 -3.97 -4.90 6.12
CA ASN A 144 -3.80 -4.36 7.46
C ASN A 144 -2.36 -4.45 7.97
N THR A 145 -1.50 -5.31 7.39
CA THR A 145 -0.15 -5.56 7.93
C THR A 145 0.73 -4.30 7.92
N LEU A 146 0.52 -3.40 6.96
CA LEU A 146 1.29 -2.16 6.82
C LEU A 146 0.52 -0.91 7.24
N ASN A 147 -0.73 -1.07 7.70
CA ASN A 147 -1.66 0.02 8.01
C ASN A 147 -2.12 0.03 9.48
N ALA A 148 -1.70 -0.96 10.27
CA ALA A 148 -2.09 -1.15 11.66
C ALA A 148 -1.45 -0.12 12.59
#